data_AF-A0A7C5CWG2-F1
#
_entry.id   AF-A0A7C5CWG2-F1
#
_cell.length_a   1.000
_cell.length_b   1.000
_cell.length_c   1.000
_cell.angle_alpha   90.00
_cell.angle_beta   90.00
_cell.angle_gamma   90.00
#
_symmetry.space_group_name_H-M   'P 1'
#
loop_
_entity.id
_entity.type
_entity.pdbx_description
1 polymer ?
#
loop_
_entity_poly.entity_id
_entity_poly.type
_entity_poly.pdbx_seq_one_letter_code
_entity_poly.pdbx_strand_id
1 'polypeptide(L)' 'MTETWEERLEELRRKNPEKFIPEDRVFSNIHRGDHIFIGTGCGEPQYLVQALVNYVSRHPKAFFDT' A
#
# COMPACT_ATOMS: atom_id res chain seq x y z
N MET A 1 23.25 -15.91 18.05
CA MET A 1 23.01 -14.50 17.68
C MET A 1 21.63 -14.43 17.06
N THR A 2 20.69 -13.76 17.72
CA THR A 2 19.31 -13.62 17.24
C THR A 2 19.25 -12.41 16.33
N GLU A 3 18.97 -12.62 15.06
CA GLU A 3 18.57 -11.56 14.13
C GLU A 3 17.41 -10.75 14.72
N THR A 4 17.54 -9.43 14.66
CA THR A 4 16.49 -8.49 15.01
C THR A 4 15.46 -8.38 13.87
N TRP A 5 14.25 -7.95 14.18
CA TRP A 5 13.22 -7.71 13.16
C TRP A 5 13.60 -6.61 12.17
N GLU A 6 14.41 -5.64 12.61
CA GLU A 6 14.91 -4.54 11.80
C GLU A 6 15.85 -5.03 10.69
N GLU A 7 16.80 -5.91 11.04
CA GLU A 7 17.72 -6.52 10.09
C GLU A 7 16.97 -7.33 9.03
N ARG A 8 15.95 -8.10 9.44
CA ARG A 8 15.11 -8.87 8.52
C ARG A 8 14.28 -7.99 7.59
N LEU A 9 13.72 -6.90 8.12
CA LEU A 9 12.96 -5.95 7.31
C LEU A 9 13.87 -5.28 6.26
N GLU A 10 15.09 -4.92 6.66
CA GLU A 10 16.05 -4.31 5.75
C GLU A 10 16.53 -5.30 4.67
N GLU A 11 16.69 -6.57 5.03
CA GLU A 11 16.98 -7.61 4.04
C GLU A 11 15.84 -7.75 3.01
N LEU A 12 14.58 -7.74 3.45
CA LEU A 12 13.42 -7.78 2.56
C LEU A 12 13.36 -6.55 1.64
N ARG A 13 13.65 -5.36 2.17
CA ARG A 13 13.76 -4.13 1.37
C ARG A 13 14.84 -4.24 0.31
N ARG A 14 16.00 -4.76 0.68
CA ARG A 14 17.12 -4.96 -0.26
C ARG A 14 16.79 -5.99 -1.35
N LYS A 15 16.06 -7.05 -1.02
CA LYS A 15 15.67 -8.11 -1.98
C LYS A 15 14.53 -7.70 -2.90
N ASN A 16 13.64 -6.81 -2.45
CA ASN A 16 12.45 -6.41 -3.19
C ASN A 16 12.22 -4.89 -3.17
N PRO A 17 13.19 -4.08 -3.62
CA PRO A 17 13.08 -2.63 -3.54
C PRO A 17 11.84 -2.08 -4.27
N GLU A 18 11.37 -2.77 -5.32
CA GLU A 18 10.17 -2.43 -6.07
C GLU A 18 8.87 -2.54 -5.27
N LYS A 19 8.87 -3.31 -4.17
CA LYS A 19 7.70 -3.52 -3.30
C LYS A 19 7.65 -2.54 -2.14
N PHE A 20 8.74 -1.82 -1.86
CA PHE A 20 8.83 -0.82 -0.79
C PHE A 20 8.84 0.59 -1.37
N ILE A 21 7.75 0.93 -2.06
CA ILE A 21 7.57 2.23 -2.72
C ILE A 21 6.59 3.13 -1.96
N PRO A 22 6.64 4.46 -2.17
CA PRO A 22 5.71 5.39 -1.53
C PRO A 22 4.25 5.09 -1.86
N GLU A 23 3.35 5.32 -0.91
CA GLU A 23 1.91 5.09 -1.02
C GLU A 23 1.29 5.77 -2.25
N ASP A 24 1.63 7.02 -2.51
CA ASP A 24 1.10 7.75 -3.67
C ASP A 24 1.42 7.04 -4.99
N ARG A 25 2.60 6.41 -5.10
CA ARG A 25 2.96 5.59 -6.27
C ARG A 25 2.26 4.25 -6.30
N VAL A 26 1.94 3.66 -5.15
CA VAL A 26 1.17 2.42 -5.10
C VAL A 26 -0.25 2.69 -5.57
N PHE A 27 -0.92 3.67 -4.96
CA PHE A 27 -2.31 3.97 -5.20
C PHE A 27 -2.58 4.65 -6.55
N SER A 28 -1.58 5.28 -7.18
CA SER A 28 -1.72 5.80 -8.55
C SER A 28 -1.94 4.72 -9.60
N ASN A 29 -1.72 3.44 -9.28
CA ASN A 29 -2.00 2.33 -10.20
C ASN A 29 -3.43 1.79 -10.07
N ILE A 30 -4.24 2.33 -9.15
CA ILE A 30 -5.65 1.96 -8.97
C ILE A 30 -6.48 2.97 -9.77
N HIS A 31 -7.26 2.46 -10.72
CA HIS A 31 -8.04 3.27 -11.64
C HIS A 31 -9.54 3.11 -11.38
N ARG A 32 -10.31 4.01 -11.97
CA ARG A 32 -11.77 3.94 -11.87
C ARG A 32 -12.27 2.64 -12.49
N GLY A 33 -13.14 1.94 -11.76
CA GLY A 33 -13.70 0.67 -12.20
C GLY A 33 -12.91 -0.55 -11.74
N ASP A 34 -11.74 -0.35 -11.13
CA ASP A 34 -11.04 -1.44 -10.47
C ASP A 34 -11.84 -1.97 -9.28
N HIS A 35 -11.84 -3.28 -9.12
CA HIS A 35 -12.47 -3.97 -8.00
C HIS A 35 -11.40 -4.44 -7.02
N ILE A 36 -11.34 -3.79 -5.85
CA ILE A 36 -10.39 -4.14 -4.79
C ILE A 36 -11.08 -5.09 -3.82
N PHE A 37 -10.44 -6.23 -3.55
CA PHE A 37 -10.83 -7.12 -2.47
C PHE A 37 -10.01 -6.84 -1.21
N ILE A 38 -10.70 -6.59 -0.10
CA ILE A 38 -10.09 -6.38 1.21
C ILE A 38 -10.56 -7.50 2.13
N GLY A 39 -9.61 -8.28 2.66
CA GLY A 39 -9.92 -9.31 3.65
C GLY A 39 -10.36 -8.67 4.96
N THR A 40 -11.49 -9.11 5.52
CA THR A 40 -12.13 -8.52 6.73
C THR A 40 -11.96 -9.37 8.00
N GLY A 41 -11.12 -10.42 7.94
CA GLY A 41 -10.79 -11.24 9.12
C GLY A 41 -9.77 -10.58 10.04
N CYS A 42 -9.18 -11.34 10.95
CA CYS A 42 -8.15 -10.83 11.89
C CYS A 42 -6.90 -10.23 11.22
N GLY A 43 -6.74 -10.40 9.90
CA GLY A 43 -5.67 -9.85 9.08
C GLY A 43 -6.10 -8.69 8.18
N GLU A 44 -7.21 -8.00 8.47
CA GLU A 44 -7.60 -6.81 7.72
C GLU A 44 -6.47 -5.77 7.77
N PRO A 45 -6.01 -5.26 6.61
CA PRO A 45 -4.85 -4.38 6.54
C PRO A 45 -5.23 -2.94 6.94
N GLN A 46 -5.50 -2.72 8.24
CA GLN A 46 -5.99 -1.48 8.82
C GLN A 46 -5.24 -0.23 8.31
N TYR A 47 -3.90 -0.31 8.28
CA TYR A 47 -3.06 0.77 7.79
C TYR A 47 -3.31 1.11 6.31
N LEU A 48 -3.33 0.10 5.44
CA LEU A 48 -3.48 0.31 4.00
C LEU A 48 -4.89 0.79 3.65
N VAL A 49 -5.92 0.33 4.38
CA VAL A 49 -7.29 0.84 4.21
C VAL A 49 -7.33 2.33 4.52
N GLN A 50 -6.77 2.76 5.66
CA GLN A 50 -6.74 4.17 6.03
C GLN A 50 -5.90 5.01 5.06
N ALA A 51 -4.75 4.50 4.63
CA ALA A 51 -3.88 5.17 3.67
C ALA A 51 -4.57 5.35 2.31
N LEU A 52 -5.31 4.34 1.84
CA LEU A 52 -6.11 4.44 0.62
C LEU A 52 -7.18 5.52 0.76
N VAL A 53 -7.94 5.55 1.85
CA VAL A 53 -8.95 6.60 2.11
C VAL A 53 -8.32 8.00 2.10
N ASN A 54 -7.15 8.15 2.71
CA ASN A 54 -6.42 9.42 2.74
C ASN A 54 -5.94 9.83 1.34
N TYR A 55 -5.43 8.88 0.55
CA TYR A 55 -4.98 9.13 -0.82
C TYR A 55 -6.12 9.66 -1.70
N VAL A 56 -7.29 9.02 -1.65
CA VAL A 56 -8.48 9.44 -2.40
C VAL A 56 -8.97 10.82 -1.96
N SER A 57 -8.93 11.10 -0.65
CA SER A 57 -9.34 12.40 -0.10
C SER A 57 -8.42 13.54 -0.56
N ARG A 58 -7.10 13.28 -0.70
CA ARG A 58 -6.10 14.25 -1.17
C ARG A 58 -6.10 14.41 -2.70
N HIS A 59 -6.46 13.36 -3.42
CA HIS A 59 -6.53 13.34 -4.88
C HIS A 59 -7.97 13.10 -5.33
N PRO A 60 -8.87 14.08 -5.17
CA PRO A 60 -10.27 13.91 -5.56
C PRO A 60 -10.42 13.59 -7.04
N LYS A 61 -9.45 13.98 -7.89
CA LYS A 61 -9.40 13.63 -9.32
C LYS A 61 -8.67 12.31 -9.64
N ALA A 62 -8.13 11.59 -8.67
CA ALA A 62 -7.36 10.35 -8.94
C ALA A 62 -8.19 9.25 -9.63
N PHE A 63 -9.51 9.31 -9.54
CA PHE A 63 -10.42 8.42 -10.27
C PHE A 63 -11.24 9.13 -11.35
N PHE A 64 -10.93 10.40 -11.63
CA PHE A 64 -11.52 11.13 -12.74
C PHE A 64 -10.58 11.00 -13.93
N ASP A 65 -10.57 9.83 -14.54
CA ASP A 65 -10.09 9.70 -15.92
C ASP A 65 -11.14 10.36 -16.84
N THR A 66 -10.66 11.28 -17.67
CA THR A 66 -11.39 12.11 -18.66
C THR A 66 -12.37 11.34 -19.54
#